data_AF-A0A925FR97-F1
#
_entry.id   AF-A0A925FR97-F1
#
_cell.length_a   1.000
_cell.length_b   1.000
_cell.length_c   1.000
_cell.angle_alpha   90.00
_cell.angle_beta   90.00
_cell.angle_gamma   90.00
#
_symmetry.space_group_name_H-M   'P 1'
#
loop_
_entity.id
_entity.type
_entity.pdbx_description
1 polymer ?
#
loop_
_entity_poly.entity_id
_entity_poly.type
_entity_poly.pdbx_seq_one_letter_code
_entity_poly.pdbx_strand_id
1 'polypeptide(L)'
;IVCVIALIIAYYLGQDKPARTLLIFSVLGVIAMLIGIMTTGIVSTYAFLSGGLICSIMWPCIFTLSVAGLGKYTTQGSAFLIMMILGGAIIPPIQGKLADYLQASSTAPGYGIHQSYWVAVICFAYLAFFGFAVKGILRKQGISYEEQSTAAH
;
A
#
# COMPACT_ATOMS: atom_id res chain seq x y z
N ILE A 1 4.74 -12.75 14.92
CA ILE A 1 6.08 -13.27 14.56
C ILE A 1 6.07 -13.89 13.16
N VAL A 2 5.22 -14.88 12.87
CA VAL A 2 5.15 -15.51 11.52
C VAL A 2 4.84 -14.51 10.40
N CYS A 3 3.84 -13.62 10.56
CA CYS A 3 3.57 -12.56 9.57
C CYS A 3 4.75 -11.61 9.35
N VAL A 4 5.50 -11.29 10.41
CA VAL A 4 6.65 -10.37 10.32
C VAL A 4 7.80 -11.03 9.56
N ILE A 5 8.05 -12.32 9.80
CA ILE A 5 9.08 -13.09 9.07
C ILE A 5 8.70 -13.23 7.59
N ALA A 6 7.42 -13.52 7.28
CA ALA A 6 6.94 -13.58 5.90
C ALA A 6 7.10 -12.24 5.16
N LEU A 7 6.86 -11.11 5.86
CA LEU A 7 7.06 -9.77 5.32
C LEU A 7 8.54 -9.43 5.13
N ILE A 8 9.41 -9.85 6.05
CA ILE A 8 10.87 -9.68 5.91
C ILE A 8 11.38 -10.50 4.71
N ILE A 9 10.86 -11.70 4.49
CA ILE A 9 11.19 -12.52 3.31
C ILE A 9 10.68 -11.86 2.02
N ALA A 10 9.45 -11.32 2.02
CA ALA A 10 8.90 -10.58 0.89
C ALA A 10 9.69 -9.28 0.60
N TYR A 11 10.19 -8.62 1.64
CA TYR A 11 11.11 -7.48 1.53
C TYR A 11 12.42 -7.89 0.87
N TYR A 12 13.00 -9.01 1.29
CA TYR A 12 14.24 -9.55 0.75
C TYR A 12 14.11 -10.00 -0.71
N LEU A 13 12.96 -10.57 -1.09
CA LEU A 13 12.60 -10.90 -2.48
C LEU A 13 12.42 -9.67 -3.38
N GLY A 14 12.16 -8.50 -2.79
CA GLY A 14 12.00 -7.23 -3.52
C GLY A 14 13.30 -6.66 -4.10
N GLN A 15 14.47 -7.14 -3.64
CA GLN A 15 15.82 -6.72 -4.07
C GLN A 15 15.93 -5.21 -4.36
N ASP A 16 15.78 -4.40 -3.30
CA ASP A 16 16.17 -2.98 -3.20
C ASP A 16 15.68 -2.00 -4.29
N LYS A 17 14.79 -2.43 -5.20
CA LYS A 17 14.23 -1.58 -6.26
C LYS A 17 12.87 -1.04 -5.83
N PRO A 18 12.73 0.28 -5.54
CA PRO A 18 11.50 0.84 -4.97
C PRO A 18 10.26 0.58 -5.84
N ALA A 19 10.41 0.56 -7.17
CA ALA A 19 9.32 0.23 -8.10
C ALA A 19 8.82 -1.22 -8.01
N ARG A 20 9.75 -2.19 -7.86
CA ARG A 20 9.38 -3.62 -7.76
C ARG A 20 8.85 -3.93 -6.37
N THR A 21 9.52 -3.42 -5.34
CA THR A 21 9.07 -3.54 -3.95
C THR A 21 7.66 -2.99 -3.81
N LEU A 22 7.38 -1.78 -4.28
CA LEU A 22 6.03 -1.20 -4.18
C LEU A 22 4.95 -2.07 -4.85
N LEU A 23 5.23 -2.64 -6.03
CA LEU A 23 4.30 -3.53 -6.71
C LEU A 23 4.04 -4.83 -5.93
N ILE A 24 5.11 -5.50 -5.49
CA ILE A 24 5.02 -6.76 -4.75
C ILE A 24 4.27 -6.55 -3.44
N PHE A 25 4.59 -5.47 -2.73
CA PHE A 25 3.96 -5.10 -1.46
C PHE A 25 2.49 -4.69 -1.65
N SER A 26 2.14 -3.96 -2.70
CA SER A 26 0.74 -3.60 -2.98
C SER A 26 -0.11 -4.83 -3.28
N VAL A 27 0.41 -5.79 -4.07
CA VAL A 27 -0.28 -7.05 -4.37
C VAL A 27 -0.42 -7.91 -3.11
N LEU A 28 0.65 -8.04 -2.31
CA LEU A 28 0.59 -8.72 -1.02
C LEU A 28 -0.39 -8.05 -0.07
N GLY A 29 -0.47 -6.72 -0.07
CA GLY A 29 -1.43 -5.94 0.71
C GLY A 29 -2.88 -6.24 0.31
N VAL A 30 -3.18 -6.30 -0.99
CA VAL A 30 -4.51 -6.71 -1.49
C VAL A 30 -4.86 -8.12 -1.03
N ILE A 31 -3.92 -9.07 -1.15
CA ILE A 31 -4.12 -10.47 -0.74
C ILE A 31 -4.33 -10.55 0.78
N ALA A 32 -3.53 -9.85 1.57
CA ALA A 32 -3.66 -9.79 3.02
C ALA A 32 -5.02 -9.20 3.45
N MET A 33 -5.49 -8.15 2.78
CA MET A 33 -6.80 -7.55 3.05
C MET A 33 -7.94 -8.50 2.64
N LEU A 34 -7.83 -9.20 1.51
CA LEU A 34 -8.82 -10.21 1.08
C LEU A 34 -8.89 -11.39 2.07
N ILE A 35 -7.74 -11.91 2.50
CA ILE A 35 -7.68 -12.98 3.52
C ILE A 35 -8.25 -12.48 4.84
N GLY A 36 -7.96 -11.23 5.21
CA GLY A 36 -8.49 -10.56 6.40
C GLY A 36 -10.01 -10.48 6.39
N ILE A 37 -10.63 -10.23 5.23
CA ILE A 37 -12.09 -10.18 5.05
C ILE A 37 -12.72 -11.57 4.95
N MET A 38 -12.04 -12.55 4.34
CA MET A 38 -12.57 -13.91 4.19
C MET A 38 -12.44 -14.74 5.47
N THR A 39 -11.56 -14.34 6.40
CA THR A 39 -11.27 -15.08 7.64
C THR A 39 -11.80 -14.32 8.86
N THR A 40 -12.13 -15.04 9.93
CA THR A 40 -12.55 -14.44 11.22
C THR A 40 -11.60 -14.86 12.35
N GLY A 41 -11.59 -14.07 13.44
CA GLY A 41 -10.76 -14.35 14.62
C GLY A 41 -9.30 -13.91 14.49
N ILE A 42 -8.41 -14.60 15.20
CA ILE A 42 -6.98 -14.23 15.37
C ILE A 42 -6.24 -14.12 14.03
N VAL A 43 -6.62 -14.94 13.04
CA VAL A 43 -6.03 -14.93 11.69
C VAL A 43 -6.35 -13.64 10.94
N SER A 44 -7.55 -13.08 11.10
CA SER A 44 -7.93 -11.79 10.49
C SER A 44 -7.12 -10.65 11.10
N THR A 45 -6.91 -10.65 12.42
CA THR A 45 -6.06 -9.66 13.10
C THR A 45 -4.63 -9.72 12.58
N TYR A 46 -4.06 -10.92 12.39
CA TYR A 46 -2.73 -11.06 11.81
C TYR A 46 -2.66 -10.60 10.34
N ALA A 47 -3.70 -10.84 9.55
CA ALA A 47 -3.79 -10.37 8.17
C ALA A 47 -3.81 -8.82 8.11
N PHE A 48 -4.67 -8.17 8.89
CA PHE A 48 -4.72 -6.70 8.94
C PHE A 48 -3.45 -6.07 9.51
N LEU A 49 -2.85 -6.68 10.54
CA LEU A 49 -1.56 -6.25 11.08
C LEU A 49 -0.46 -6.31 10.00
N SER A 50 -0.43 -7.40 9.23
CA SER A 50 0.54 -7.54 8.13
C SER A 50 0.32 -6.50 7.02
N GLY A 51 -0.93 -6.19 6.67
CA GLY A 51 -1.26 -5.12 5.73
C GLY A 51 -0.85 -3.73 6.23
N GLY A 52 -1.01 -3.46 7.53
CA GLY A 52 -0.54 -2.22 8.16
C GLY A 52 0.98 -2.07 8.13
N LEU A 53 1.71 -3.16 8.36
CA LEU A 53 3.18 -3.18 8.26
C LEU A 53 3.67 -2.87 6.84
N ILE A 54 3.02 -3.46 5.83
CA ILE A 54 3.30 -3.18 4.41
C ILE A 54 3.13 -1.68 4.10
N CYS A 55 2.10 -1.05 4.63
CA CYS A 55 1.79 0.36 4.40
C CYS A 55 2.93 1.30 4.84
N SER A 56 3.65 0.96 5.91
CA SER A 56 4.78 1.76 6.42
C SER A 56 5.94 1.87 5.42
N ILE A 57 6.20 0.82 4.65
CA ILE A 57 7.27 0.78 3.63
C ILE A 57 6.80 1.43 2.33
N MET A 58 5.49 1.42 2.05
CA MET A 58 4.97 1.98 0.81
C MET A 58 5.14 3.49 0.72
N TRP A 59 4.92 4.25 1.80
CA TRP A 59 5.05 5.72 1.77
C TRP A 59 6.41 6.22 1.26
N PRO A 60 7.56 5.78 1.80
CA PRO A 60 8.87 6.19 1.27
C PRO A 60 9.11 5.69 -0.17
N CYS A 61 8.59 4.52 -0.56
CA CYS A 61 8.66 4.05 -1.95
C CYS A 61 7.85 4.94 -2.91
N ILE A 62 6.60 5.32 -2.56
CA ILE A 62 5.77 6.23 -3.36
C ILE A 62 6.46 7.58 -3.49
N PHE A 63 6.98 8.10 -2.36
CA PHE A 63 7.63 9.39 -2.34
C PHE A 63 8.87 9.40 -3.24
N THR A 64 9.77 8.42 -3.08
CA THR A 64 10.97 8.29 -3.92
C THR A 64 10.65 8.12 -5.40
N LEU A 65 9.66 7.29 -5.74
CA LEU A 65 9.20 7.11 -7.13
C LEU A 65 8.58 8.37 -7.72
N SER A 66 7.84 9.14 -6.92
CA SER A 66 7.11 10.33 -7.41
C SER A 66 8.02 11.54 -7.60
N VAL A 67 9.12 11.63 -6.85
CA VAL A 67 10.14 12.67 -7.04
C VAL A 67 11.22 12.27 -8.05
N ALA A 68 11.34 10.98 -8.39
CA ALA A 68 12.26 10.50 -9.40
C ALA A 68 11.93 11.12 -10.77
N GLY A 69 12.93 11.72 -11.43
CA GLY A 69 12.78 12.31 -12.76
C GLY A 69 12.22 13.75 -12.80
N LEU A 70 11.87 14.36 -11.66
CA LEU A 70 11.36 15.74 -11.62
C LEU A 70 12.47 16.82 -11.71
N GLY A 71 13.73 16.46 -11.45
CA GLY A 71 14.89 17.35 -11.56
C GLY A 71 14.72 18.65 -10.77
N LYS A 72 14.69 19.80 -11.46
CA LYS A 72 14.49 21.12 -10.83
C LYS A 72 13.13 21.31 -10.12
N TYR A 73 12.14 20.46 -10.42
CA TYR A 73 10.80 20.53 -9.84
C TYR A 73 10.59 19.61 -8.63
N THR A 74 11.62 18.85 -8.21
CA THR A 74 11.52 17.88 -7.11
C THR A 74 10.97 18.50 -5.82
N THR A 75 11.43 19.69 -5.44
CA THR A 75 10.96 20.41 -4.24
C THR A 75 9.48 20.79 -4.32
N GLN A 76 9.00 21.14 -5.52
CA GLN A 76 7.58 21.47 -5.71
C GLN A 76 6.72 20.20 -5.76
N GLY A 77 7.22 19.14 -6.38
CA GLY A 77 6.56 17.83 -6.40
C GLY A 77 6.41 17.21 -5.01
N SER A 78 7.46 17.24 -4.19
CA SER A 78 7.40 16.77 -2.81
C SER A 78 6.43 17.57 -1.94
N ALA A 79 6.35 18.90 -2.14
CA ALA A 79 5.36 19.73 -1.46
C ALA A 79 3.91 19.32 -1.80
N PHE A 80 3.62 19.02 -3.06
CA PHE A 80 2.30 18.50 -3.46
C PHE A 80 1.99 17.12 -2.87
N LEU A 81 2.98 16.22 -2.81
CA LEU A 81 2.80 14.91 -2.19
C LEU A 81 2.45 15.02 -0.69
N ILE A 82 3.11 15.93 0.04
CA ILE A 82 2.82 16.17 1.45
C ILE A 82 1.43 16.78 1.63
N MET A 83 1.03 17.71 0.75
CA MET A 83 -0.34 18.25 0.78
C MET A 83 -1.40 17.18 0.52
N MET A 84 -1.12 16.18 -0.31
CA MET A 84 -2.03 15.05 -0.55
C MET A 84 -2.26 14.14 0.67
N ILE A 85 -1.45 14.24 1.74
CA ILE A 85 -1.71 13.53 3.01
C ILE A 85 -3.10 13.89 3.58
N LEU A 86 -3.63 15.08 3.26
CA LEU A 86 -5.00 15.48 3.60
C LEU A 86 -6.05 14.48 3.08
N GLY A 87 -5.82 13.83 1.94
CA GLY A 87 -6.70 12.78 1.42
C GLY A 87 -6.81 11.59 2.38
N GLY A 88 -5.72 11.27 3.09
CA GLY A 88 -5.70 10.26 4.14
C GLY A 88 -6.52 10.63 5.37
N ALA A 89 -6.88 11.89 5.58
CA ALA A 89 -7.82 12.32 6.62
C ALA A 89 -9.29 12.21 6.21
N ILE A 90 -9.57 12.13 4.90
CA ILE A 90 -10.93 12.03 4.33
C ILE A 90 -11.39 10.58 4.21
N ILE A 91 -10.48 9.63 3.94
CA ILE A 91 -10.83 8.21 3.79
C ILE A 91 -11.34 7.57 5.10
N PRO A 92 -10.73 7.77 6.28
CA PRO A 92 -11.19 7.20 7.54
C PRO A 92 -12.62 7.57 7.95
N PRO A 93 -13.08 8.84 7.86
CA PRO A 93 -14.46 9.18 8.18
C PRO A 93 -15.46 8.61 7.15
N ILE A 94 -15.08 8.47 5.88
CA ILE A 94 -15.91 7.78 4.88
C ILE A 94 -16.03 6.30 5.23
N GLN A 95 -14.92 5.64 5.56
CA GLN A 95 -14.89 4.24 5.98
C GLN A 95 -15.67 4.02 7.29
N GLY A 96 -15.57 4.95 8.24
CA GLY A 96 -16.32 4.93 9.50
C GLY A 96 -17.82 5.08 9.30
N LYS A 97 -18.24 6.04 8.47
CA LYS A 97 -19.66 6.17 8.09
C LYS A 97 -20.17 4.92 7.37
N LEU A 98 -19.38 4.35 6.47
CA LEU A 98 -19.75 3.12 5.78
C LEU A 98 -19.90 1.94 6.76
N ALA A 99 -19.03 1.84 7.77
CA ALA A 99 -19.15 0.85 8.84
C ALA A 99 -20.46 1.02 9.62
N ASP A 100 -20.81 2.25 9.99
CA ASP A 100 -22.04 2.54 10.73
C ASP A 100 -23.30 2.22 9.91
N TYR A 101 -23.31 2.55 8.61
CA TYR A 101 -24.43 2.22 7.71
C TYR A 101 -24.57 0.71 7.47
N LEU A 102 -23.46 0.00 7.27
CA LEU A 102 -23.45 -1.45 7.11
C LEU A 102 -23.86 -2.17 8.40
N GLN A 103 -23.50 -1.61 9.56
CA GLN A 103 -23.91 -2.11 10.87
C GLN A 103 -25.40 -1.83 11.15
N ALA A 104 -25.96 -0.73 10.66
CA ALA A 104 -27.39 -0.43 10.77
C ALA A 104 -28.29 -1.40 9.98
N SER A 105 -27.77 -2.04 8.92
CA SER A 105 -28.48 -3.08 8.13
C SER A 105 -28.32 -4.52 8.66
N SER A 106 -27.57 -4.76 9.75
CA SER A 106 -27.35 -6.12 10.25
C SER A 106 -27.13 -6.16 11.77
N THR A 107 -27.98 -6.90 12.49
CA THR A 107 -28.03 -7.02 13.97
C THR A 107 -26.85 -7.79 14.60
N ALA A 108 -25.83 -8.19 13.83
CA ALA A 108 -24.66 -8.92 14.33
C ALA A 108 -23.53 -7.96 14.73
N PRO A 109 -23.06 -7.97 16.00
CA PRO A 109 -21.96 -7.11 16.44
C PRO A 109 -20.68 -7.41 15.67
N GLY A 110 -20.07 -6.39 15.06
CA GLY A 110 -18.77 -6.50 14.37
C GLY A 110 -18.83 -6.81 12.86
N TYR A 111 -20.01 -7.09 12.28
CA TYR A 111 -20.13 -7.38 10.84
C TYR A 111 -19.85 -6.14 9.96
N GLY A 112 -20.28 -4.96 10.41
CA GLY A 112 -20.04 -3.69 9.70
C GLY A 112 -18.57 -3.30 9.61
N ILE A 113 -17.79 -3.55 10.67
CA ILE A 113 -16.34 -3.26 10.68
C ILE A 113 -15.58 -4.16 9.72
N HIS A 114 -15.96 -5.44 9.63
CA HIS A 114 -15.32 -6.41 8.76
C HIS A 114 -15.54 -6.10 7.28
N GLN A 115 -16.77 -5.72 6.91
CA GLN A 115 -17.12 -5.34 5.53
C GLN A 115 -16.53 -3.98 5.13
N SER A 116 -16.33 -3.05 6.05
CA SER A 116 -15.69 -1.76 5.75
C SER A 116 -14.24 -1.88 5.27
N TYR A 117 -13.57 -3.01 5.49
CA TYR A 117 -12.24 -3.27 4.93
C TYR A 117 -12.24 -3.46 3.40
N TRP A 118 -13.40 -3.55 2.74
CA TRP A 118 -13.47 -3.46 1.28
C TRP A 118 -12.89 -2.13 0.75
N VAL A 119 -13.05 -1.04 1.51
CA VAL A 119 -12.44 0.26 1.21
C VAL A 119 -10.91 0.14 1.20
N ALA A 120 -10.34 -0.59 2.17
CA ALA A 120 -8.91 -0.83 2.23
C ALA A 120 -8.43 -1.68 1.03
N VAL A 121 -9.18 -2.71 0.63
CA VAL A 121 -8.88 -3.51 -0.57
C VAL A 121 -8.81 -2.62 -1.82
N ILE A 122 -9.80 -1.75 -2.03
CA ILE A 122 -9.83 -0.81 -3.16
C ILE A 122 -8.63 0.15 -3.10
N CYS A 123 -8.28 0.64 -1.91
CA CYS A 123 -7.11 1.49 -1.72
C CYS A 123 -5.79 0.78 -2.09
N PHE A 124 -5.57 -0.44 -1.61
CA PHE A 124 -4.40 -1.24 -1.98
C PHE A 124 -4.40 -1.63 -3.46
N ALA A 125 -5.57 -1.89 -4.06
CA ALA A 125 -5.69 -2.14 -5.50
C ALA A 125 -5.33 -0.89 -6.33
N TYR A 126 -5.75 0.30 -5.89
CA TYR A 126 -5.34 1.56 -6.50
C TYR A 126 -3.82 1.76 -6.39
N LEU A 127 -3.22 1.43 -5.25
CA LEU A 127 -1.76 1.51 -5.09
C LEU A 127 -1.01 0.49 -5.96
N ALA A 128 -1.56 -0.71 -6.15
CA ALA A 128 -1.02 -1.69 -7.09
C ALA A 128 -1.08 -1.16 -8.54
N PHE A 129 -2.20 -0.55 -8.93
CA PHE A 129 -2.34 0.12 -10.22
C PHE A 129 -1.34 1.27 -10.38
N PHE A 130 -1.20 2.11 -9.35
CA PHE A 130 -0.21 3.20 -9.32
C PHE A 130 1.22 2.68 -9.51
N GLY A 131 1.61 1.62 -8.79
CA GLY A 131 2.91 0.98 -8.97
C GLY A 131 3.15 0.49 -10.39
N PHE A 132 2.12 -0.05 -11.04
CA PHE A 132 2.21 -0.53 -12.42
C PHE A 132 2.34 0.63 -13.42
N ALA A 133 1.52 1.66 -13.26
CA ALA A 133 1.54 2.86 -14.10
C ALA A 133 2.88 3.59 -13.99
N VAL A 134 3.37 3.81 -12.75
CA VAL A 134 4.64 4.47 -12.48
C VAL A 134 5.82 3.67 -13.04
N LYS A 135 5.83 2.33 -12.91
CA LYS A 135 6.84 1.48 -13.56
C LYS A 135 6.86 1.68 -15.08
N GLY A 136 5.69 1.82 -15.71
CA GLY A 136 5.57 2.11 -17.14
C GLY A 136 6.11 3.49 -17.54
N ILE A 137 5.86 4.50 -16.71
CA ILE A 137 6.32 5.89 -16.94
C ILE A 137 7.83 6.00 -16.75
N LEU A 138 8.38 5.46 -15.66
CA LEU A 138 9.83 5.47 -15.38
C LEU A 138 10.62 4.74 -16.48
N ARG A 139 10.09 3.63 -17.01
CA ARG A 139 10.70 2.91 -18.14
C ARG A 139 10.77 3.78 -19.41
N LYS A 140 9.78 4.64 -19.65
CA LYS A 140 9.79 5.58 -20.79
C LYS A 140 10.77 6.74 -20.59
N GLN A 141 11.08 7.10 -19.35
CA GLN A 141 12.04 8.17 -19.03
C GLN A 141 13.51 7.70 -19.03
N GLY A 142 13.77 6.43 -19.35
CA GLY A 142 15.14 5.89 -19.40
C GLY A 142 15.83 5.81 -18.02
N ILE A 143 15.08 6.02 -16.92
CA ILE A 143 15.61 5.89 -15.55
C ILE A 143 15.63 4.40 -15.22
N SER A 144 16.70 3.72 -15.63
CA SER A 144 16.97 2.33 -15.30
C SER A 144 17.40 2.23 -13.83
N TYR A 145 16.43 2.04 -12.93
CA TYR A 145 16.71 1.39 -11.63
C TYR A 145 17.20 -0.06 -11.78
N GLU A 146 17.49 -0.52 -13.01
CA GLU A 146 18.06 -1.83 -13.30
C GLU A 146 19.59 -1.86 -13.07
N GLU A 147 20.29 -0.73 -13.00
CA GLU A 147 21.77 -0.68 -13.03
C GLU A 147 22.51 -0.31 -11.73
N GLN A 148 21.83 0.09 -10.64
CA GLN A 148 22.53 0.46 -9.40
C GLN A 148 22.70 -0.66 -8.37
N SER A 149 22.29 -1.90 -8.67
CA SER A 149 22.48 -3.04 -7.75
C SER A 149 23.73 -3.90 -8.06
N THR A 150 24.51 -3.55 -9.09
CA THR A 150 25.70 -4.33 -9.49
C THR A 150 27.02 -3.68 -9.05
N ALA A 151 27.00 -2.50 -8.43
CA ALA A 151 28.22 -1.75 -8.07
C ALA A 151 28.50 -1.71 -6.55
N ALA A 152 27.80 -2.51 -5.74
CA ALA A 152 28.06 -2.63 -4.31
C ALA A 152 28.02 -4.10 -3.90
N HIS A 153 28.89 -4.90 -4.52
CA HIS A 153 29.41 -6.12 -3.90
C HIS A 153 30.85 -6.37 -4.34
#